data_AF-A0A5E7PGN1-F1
#
_entry.id   AF-A0A5E7PGN1-F1
#
_cell.length_a   1.000
_cell.length_b   1.000
_cell.length_c   1.000
_cell.angle_alpha   90.00
_cell.angle_beta   90.00
_cell.angle_gamma   90.00
#
_symmetry.space_group_name_H-M   'P 1'
#
loop_
_entity.id
_entity.type
_entity.pdbx_description
1 polymer ?
#
loop_
_entity_poly.entity_id
_entity_poly.type
_entity_poly.pdbx_seq_one_letter_code
_entity_poly.pdbx_strand_id
1 'polypeptide(L)'
;MKRMLLIGLFAALLTGCGDPKLDATTEASLQESSKKVAEKLSPDEKKQFSADLMLIALSNLSLGNTSLVGVQQSNSLSLDGKTAADVNTMAATIRAATEQKKKQQALLEIKELKSKAASAEIAKNELAKFAVSRSRLLEQQADKYSKIAQPVIELTVQNGTSHPVSRAYFKGTIASPERAVPWFVDAFNYEISGGLESGESATWQLLPNKFGKWGKIEAPAGAIFTVEVYRLDGPDGKALFDAGGLSESEQARLDALQNQYGPT
;
A
#
# COMPACT_ATOMS: atom_id res chain seq x y z
N MET A 1 67.29 -69.22 21.74
CA MET A 1 66.14 -70.13 21.51
C MET A 1 64.88 -69.28 21.30
N LYS A 2 64.19 -69.46 20.15
CA LYS A 2 62.76 -69.14 19.84
C LYS A 2 62.30 -67.67 20.05
N ARG A 3 61.49 -67.01 19.21
CA ARG A 3 60.74 -67.29 17.97
C ARG A 3 60.20 -65.93 17.45
N MET A 4 60.19 -65.78 16.12
CA MET A 4 59.32 -64.99 15.20
C MET A 4 58.17 -64.09 15.74
N LEU A 5 58.00 -62.90 15.12
CA LEU A 5 56.89 -62.44 14.23
C LEU A 5 56.99 -60.90 14.03
N LEU A 6 57.26 -60.31 12.85
CA LEU A 6 56.40 -59.99 11.68
C LEU A 6 55.18 -59.05 11.93
N ILE A 7 55.31 -57.85 11.35
CA ILE A 7 54.31 -56.98 10.67
C ILE A 7 53.28 -56.22 11.52
N GLY A 8 53.18 -54.91 11.28
CA GLY A 8 52.02 -54.11 11.66
C GLY A 8 52.16 -52.62 11.37
N LEU A 9 52.17 -52.26 10.08
CA LEU A 9 52.12 -50.91 9.52
C LEU A 9 50.99 -50.06 10.14
N PHE A 10 51.33 -49.15 11.06
CA PHE A 10 50.42 -48.11 11.57
C PHE A 10 50.30 -46.99 10.52
N ALA A 11 49.55 -47.25 9.45
CA ALA A 11 49.22 -46.26 8.43
C ALA A 11 47.80 -45.71 8.63
N ALA A 12 47.73 -44.39 8.81
CA ALA A 12 46.62 -43.51 8.48
C ALA A 12 45.26 -43.76 9.16
N LEU A 13 45.11 -43.29 10.40
CA LEU A 13 43.88 -42.62 10.83
C LEU A 13 44.01 -41.12 10.56
N LEU A 14 44.12 -40.75 9.28
CA LEU A 14 43.67 -39.43 8.87
C LEU A 14 42.16 -39.52 8.80
N THR A 15 41.48 -39.20 9.90
CA THR A 15 40.08 -38.76 9.85
C THR A 15 40.03 -37.44 9.07
N GLY A 16 40.24 -37.51 7.77
CA GLY A 16 39.88 -36.46 6.82
C GLY A 16 38.37 -36.50 6.60
N CYS A 17 37.58 -36.40 7.67
CA CYS A 17 36.16 -36.11 7.57
C CYS A 17 35.99 -34.62 7.80
N GLY A 18 36.40 -33.83 6.81
CA GLY A 18 35.78 -32.51 6.65
C GLY A 18 34.27 -32.71 6.48
N ASP A 19 33.48 -31.77 6.96
CA ASP A 19 32.03 -31.82 6.79
C ASP A 19 31.68 -32.01 5.31
N PRO A 20 30.65 -32.82 5.00
CA PRO A 20 30.23 -33.04 3.63
C PRO A 20 29.90 -31.70 2.98
N LYS A 21 30.33 -31.53 1.72
CA LYS A 21 30.15 -30.32 0.94
C LYS A 21 29.19 -30.57 -0.20
N LEU A 22 28.47 -29.53 -0.58
CA LEU A 22 27.66 -29.50 -1.79
C LEU A 22 28.56 -29.48 -3.02
N ASP A 23 28.17 -30.23 -4.04
CA ASP A 23 28.71 -30.19 -5.39
C ASP A 23 27.63 -29.57 -6.27
N ALA A 24 27.81 -28.31 -6.67
CA ALA A 24 26.82 -27.58 -7.45
C ALA A 24 27.23 -27.44 -8.92
N THR A 25 28.15 -28.29 -9.40
CA THR A 25 28.62 -28.28 -10.79
C THR A 25 27.54 -28.70 -11.78
N THR A 26 26.61 -29.56 -11.35
CA THR A 26 25.43 -29.99 -12.10
C THR A 26 24.23 -30.14 -11.16
N GLU A 27 23.01 -30.13 -11.69
CA GLU A 27 21.80 -30.38 -10.87
C GLU A 27 21.81 -31.77 -10.23
N ALA A 28 22.27 -32.79 -10.97
CA ALA A 28 22.38 -34.16 -10.46
C ALA A 28 23.43 -34.29 -9.34
N SER A 29 24.59 -33.64 -9.48
CA SER A 29 25.61 -33.64 -8.43
C SER A 29 25.15 -32.86 -7.20
N LEU A 30 24.36 -31.81 -7.37
CA LEU A 30 23.77 -31.04 -6.27
C LEU A 30 22.73 -31.85 -5.50
N GLN A 31 21.86 -32.56 -6.21
CA GLN A 31 20.87 -33.43 -5.58
C GLN A 31 21.53 -34.56 -4.79
N GLU A 32 22.59 -35.16 -5.32
CA GLU A 32 23.28 -36.26 -4.66
C GLU A 32 24.11 -35.78 -3.46
N SER A 33 24.87 -34.70 -3.63
CA SER A 33 25.67 -34.12 -2.54
C SER A 33 24.81 -33.56 -1.41
N SER A 34 23.66 -32.94 -1.72
CA SER A 34 22.72 -32.45 -0.69
C SER A 34 22.12 -33.56 0.17
N LYS A 35 21.83 -34.74 -0.39
CA LYS A 35 21.41 -35.92 0.39
C LYS A 35 22.50 -36.37 1.36
N LYS A 36 23.75 -36.45 0.89
CA LYS A 36 24.91 -36.83 1.72
C LYS A 36 25.19 -35.84 2.85
N VAL A 37 25.01 -34.54 2.58
CA VAL A 37 25.06 -33.51 3.62
C VAL A 37 23.94 -33.71 4.63
N ALA A 38 22.71 -33.87 4.14
CA ALA A 38 21.54 -34.04 4.99
C ALA A 38 21.65 -35.28 5.89
N GLU A 39 22.12 -36.43 5.40
CA GLU A 39 22.24 -37.67 6.18
C GLU A 39 22.99 -37.51 7.51
N LYS A 40 23.97 -36.60 7.58
CA LYS A 40 24.76 -36.32 8.78
C LYS A 40 24.12 -35.33 9.76
N LEU A 41 22.98 -34.74 9.41
CA LEU A 41 22.26 -33.75 10.21
C LEU A 41 21.16 -34.39 11.06
N SER A 42 20.85 -33.77 12.20
CA SER A 42 19.65 -34.10 13.00
C SER A 42 18.35 -33.81 12.21
N PRO A 43 17.20 -34.35 12.63
CA PRO A 43 15.92 -34.09 11.94
C PRO A 43 15.59 -32.60 11.77
N ASP A 44 15.86 -31.78 12.78
CA ASP A 44 15.59 -30.33 12.73
C ASP A 44 16.57 -29.60 11.82
N GLU A 45 17.86 -29.95 11.87
CA GLU A 45 18.88 -29.39 10.99
C GLU A 45 18.66 -29.78 9.52
N LYS A 46 18.17 -30.99 9.23
CA LYS A 46 17.76 -31.41 7.88
C LYS A 46 16.66 -30.50 7.33
N LYS A 47 15.65 -30.21 8.15
CA LYS A 47 14.53 -29.33 7.78
C LYS A 47 15.02 -27.90 7.53
N GLN A 48 15.88 -27.37 8.41
CA GLN A 48 16.46 -26.04 8.27
C GLN A 48 17.35 -25.93 7.02
N PHE A 49 18.23 -26.91 6.81
CA PHE A 49 19.11 -26.98 5.64
C PHE A 49 18.34 -26.99 4.32
N SER A 50 17.26 -27.80 4.24
CA SER A 50 16.39 -27.82 3.06
C SER A 50 15.70 -26.48 2.82
N ALA A 51 15.21 -25.82 3.87
CA ALA A 51 14.59 -24.50 3.77
C ALA A 51 15.59 -23.41 3.34
N ASP A 52 16.82 -23.47 3.86
CA ASP A 52 17.89 -22.52 3.52
C ASP A 52 18.35 -22.69 2.07
N LEU A 53 18.48 -23.92 1.56
CA LEU A 53 18.75 -24.18 0.14
C LEU A 53 17.65 -23.60 -0.75
N MET A 54 16.39 -23.80 -0.40
CA MET A 54 15.25 -23.26 -1.14
C MET A 54 15.24 -21.73 -1.14
N LEU A 55 15.53 -21.09 0.00
CA LEU A 55 15.62 -19.63 0.12
C LEU A 55 16.73 -19.04 -0.76
N ILE A 56 17.91 -19.67 -0.76
CA ILE A 56 19.05 -19.24 -1.60
C ILE A 56 18.69 -19.38 -3.08
N ALA A 57 18.10 -20.51 -3.47
CA ALA A 57 17.66 -20.74 -4.85
C ALA A 57 16.63 -19.71 -5.31
N LEU A 58 15.60 -19.41 -4.50
CA LEU A 58 14.58 -18.41 -4.82
C LEU A 58 15.15 -16.98 -4.93
N SER A 59 16.12 -16.66 -4.06
CA SER A 59 16.82 -15.38 -4.09
C SER A 59 17.62 -15.21 -5.37
N ASN A 60 18.26 -16.29 -5.86
CA ASN A 60 18.96 -16.31 -7.15
C ASN A 60 18.01 -16.08 -8.34
N LEU A 61 16.85 -16.72 -8.36
CA LEU A 61 15.85 -16.53 -9.42
C LEU A 61 15.33 -15.09 -9.48
N SER A 62 15.08 -14.49 -8.31
CA SER A 62 14.59 -13.10 -8.22
C SER A 62 15.62 -12.10 -8.75
N LEU A 63 16.92 -12.35 -8.52
CA LEU A 63 18.01 -11.53 -9.05
C LEU A 63 18.21 -11.73 -10.56
N GLY A 64 18.08 -12.97 -11.06
CA GLY A 64 18.23 -13.30 -12.48
C GLY A 64 17.21 -12.60 -13.39
N ASN A 65 15.99 -12.38 -12.90
CA ASN A 65 14.91 -11.74 -13.65
C ASN A 65 14.97 -10.19 -13.65
N THR A 66 15.89 -9.56 -12.92
CA THR A 66 16.04 -8.08 -12.87
C THR A 66 17.06 -7.57 -13.90
N SER A 67 17.33 -8.32 -14.98
CA SER A 67 18.26 -7.94 -16.04
C SER A 67 17.62 -7.03 -17.08
N LEU A 68 17.24 -5.82 -16.66
CA LEU A 68 17.24 -4.63 -17.51
C LEU A 68 17.91 -3.53 -16.68
N VAL A 69 19.07 -3.05 -17.17
CA VAL A 69 19.99 -2.07 -16.56
C VAL A 69 21.11 -2.66 -15.68
N GLY A 70 22.16 -3.16 -16.36
CA GLY A 70 23.54 -2.71 -16.13
C GLY A 70 24.25 -2.96 -14.80
N VAL A 71 23.76 -3.82 -13.90
CA VAL A 71 24.50 -4.18 -12.67
C VAL A 71 25.23 -5.50 -12.87
N GLN A 72 26.56 -5.41 -12.86
CA GLN A 72 27.54 -6.50 -12.86
C GLN A 72 27.09 -7.65 -11.94
N GLN A 73 26.85 -8.83 -12.51
CA GLN A 73 26.52 -10.07 -11.80
C GLN A 73 27.58 -10.37 -10.74
N SER A 74 27.21 -10.27 -9.47
CA SER A 74 27.98 -10.86 -8.39
C SER A 74 27.77 -12.38 -8.42
N ASN A 75 28.82 -13.13 -8.79
CA ASN A 75 28.97 -14.58 -8.61
C ASN A 75 28.95 -15.03 -7.13
N SER A 76 28.23 -14.34 -6.23
CA SER A 76 28.37 -14.46 -4.78
C SER A 76 27.48 -15.54 -4.12
N LEU A 77 26.67 -16.27 -4.88
CA LEU A 77 25.69 -17.23 -4.35
C LEU A 77 25.88 -18.68 -4.86
N SER A 78 27.09 -19.03 -5.31
CA SER A 78 27.41 -20.43 -5.64
C SER A 78 27.37 -21.32 -4.40
N LEU A 79 26.65 -22.43 -4.51
CA LEU A 79 26.55 -23.47 -3.49
C LEU A 79 27.72 -24.46 -3.53
N ASP A 80 28.54 -24.44 -4.59
CA ASP A 80 29.62 -25.39 -4.77
C ASP A 80 30.67 -25.28 -3.65
N GLY A 81 31.04 -26.42 -3.08
CA GLY A 81 32.00 -26.52 -1.98
C GLY A 81 31.48 -26.04 -0.61
N LYS A 82 30.19 -25.68 -0.48
CA LYS A 82 29.60 -25.18 0.78
C LYS A 82 29.16 -26.32 1.70
N THR A 83 29.37 -26.15 3.00
CA THR A 83 28.86 -27.02 4.06
C THR A 83 27.44 -26.61 4.48
N ALA A 84 26.77 -27.42 5.30
CA ALA A 84 25.48 -27.05 5.88
C ALA A 84 25.55 -25.76 6.72
N ALA A 85 26.65 -25.54 7.45
CA ALA A 85 26.87 -24.32 8.23
C ALA A 85 27.04 -23.08 7.34
N ASP A 86 27.75 -23.22 6.21
CA ASP A 86 27.89 -22.14 5.24
C ASP A 86 26.54 -21.76 4.61
N VAL A 87 25.73 -22.77 4.25
CA VAL A 87 24.38 -22.58 3.70
C VAL A 87 23.48 -21.85 4.69
N ASN A 88 23.47 -22.25 5.97
CA ASN A 88 22.73 -21.55 7.00
C ASN A 88 23.20 -20.09 7.16
N THR A 89 24.51 -19.84 7.12
CA THR A 89 25.06 -18.47 7.21
C THR A 89 24.63 -17.60 6.03
N MET A 90 24.66 -18.15 4.81
CA MET A 90 24.16 -17.47 3.61
C MET A 90 22.66 -17.16 3.73
N ALA A 91 21.86 -18.14 4.12
CA ALA A 91 20.43 -17.97 4.29
C ALA A 91 20.07 -16.99 5.42
N ALA A 92 20.83 -16.98 6.52
CA ALA A 92 20.68 -15.99 7.59
C ALA A 92 20.96 -14.56 7.09
N THR A 93 21.97 -14.39 6.23
CA THR A 93 22.29 -13.11 5.59
C THR A 93 21.13 -12.65 4.68
N ILE A 94 20.58 -13.56 3.88
CA ILE A 94 19.42 -13.29 3.02
C ILE A 94 18.19 -12.91 3.86
N ARG A 95 17.92 -13.64 4.95
CA ARG A 95 16.83 -13.33 5.90
C ARG A 95 17.03 -11.94 6.49
N ALA A 96 18.21 -11.62 7.01
CA ALA A 96 18.51 -10.32 7.60
C ALA A 96 18.34 -9.17 6.59
N ALA A 97 18.85 -9.32 5.37
CA ALA A 97 18.69 -8.33 4.31
C ALA A 97 17.22 -8.16 3.89
N THR A 98 16.46 -9.25 3.85
CA THR A 98 15.02 -9.23 3.55
C THR A 98 14.25 -8.50 4.64
N GLU A 99 14.51 -8.80 5.90
CA GLU A 99 13.88 -8.12 7.04
C GLU A 99 14.26 -6.63 7.09
N GLN A 100 15.50 -6.27 6.77
CA GLN A 100 15.91 -4.88 6.66
C GLN A 100 15.14 -4.14 5.54
N LYS A 101 14.99 -4.76 4.37
CA LYS A 101 14.21 -4.18 3.26
C LYS A 101 12.74 -4.02 3.63
N LYS A 102 12.12 -5.04 4.24
CA LYS A 102 10.74 -4.97 4.74
C LYS A 102 10.57 -3.84 5.74
N LYS A 103 11.49 -3.72 6.69
CA LYS A 103 11.48 -2.63 7.68
C LYS A 103 11.62 -1.26 7.01
N GLN A 104 12.52 -1.11 6.04
CA GLN A 104 12.67 0.15 5.29
C GLN A 104 11.38 0.52 4.54
N GLN A 105 10.76 -0.43 3.84
CA GLN A 105 9.49 -0.21 3.15
C GLN A 105 8.36 0.14 4.13
N ALA A 106 8.25 -0.58 5.25
CA ALA A 106 7.28 -0.29 6.29
C ALA A 106 7.45 1.13 6.87
N LEU A 107 8.69 1.58 7.11
CA LEU A 107 8.95 2.92 7.62
C LEU A 107 8.60 4.02 6.59
N LEU A 108 8.81 3.77 5.30
CA LEU A 108 8.36 4.68 4.24
C LEU A 108 6.84 4.76 4.20
N GLU A 109 6.15 3.61 4.22
CA GLU A 109 4.69 3.52 4.23
C GLU A 109 4.09 4.23 5.46
N ILE A 110 4.67 4.03 6.66
CA ILE A 110 4.26 4.77 7.87
C ILE A 110 4.41 6.28 7.66
N LYS A 111 5.52 6.73 7.07
CA LYS A 111 5.76 8.16 6.82
C LYS A 111 4.72 8.73 5.87
N GLU A 112 4.42 8.02 4.78
CA GLU A 112 3.41 8.42 3.80
C GLU A 112 2.01 8.50 4.42
N LEU A 113 1.59 7.48 5.16
CA LEU A 113 0.30 7.44 5.84
C LEU A 113 0.16 8.57 6.87
N LYS A 114 1.20 8.82 7.67
CA LYS A 114 1.22 9.95 8.61
C LYS A 114 1.17 11.30 7.89
N SER A 115 1.91 11.43 6.79
CA SER A 115 1.89 12.64 5.97
C SER A 115 0.50 12.90 5.38
N LYS A 116 -0.17 11.84 4.92
CA LYS A 116 -1.55 11.92 4.40
C LYS A 116 -2.53 12.36 5.49
N ALA A 117 -2.45 11.75 6.68
CA ALA A 117 -3.27 12.14 7.82
C ALA A 117 -3.06 13.61 8.21
N ALA A 118 -1.80 14.06 8.33
CA ALA A 118 -1.47 15.45 8.66
C ALA A 118 -1.93 16.44 7.57
N SER A 119 -1.75 16.07 6.31
CA SER A 119 -2.18 16.90 5.18
C SER A 119 -3.68 17.08 5.13
N ALA A 120 -4.46 16.07 5.54
CA ALA A 120 -5.91 16.18 5.61
C ALA A 120 -6.38 17.19 6.68
N GLU A 121 -5.72 17.27 7.83
CA GLU A 121 -6.03 18.28 8.84
C GLU A 121 -5.69 19.70 8.35
N ILE A 122 -4.58 19.86 7.63
CA ILE A 122 -4.23 21.14 7.00
C ILE A 122 -5.24 21.49 5.90
N ALA A 123 -5.62 20.50 5.09
CA ALA A 123 -6.59 20.67 4.02
C ALA A 123 -7.94 21.17 4.54
N LYS A 124 -8.42 20.71 5.71
CA LYS A 124 -9.67 21.23 6.31
C LYS A 124 -9.65 22.76 6.48
N ASN A 125 -8.52 23.32 6.91
CA ASN A 125 -8.40 24.77 7.08
C ASN A 125 -8.41 25.52 5.75
N GLU A 126 -7.78 24.96 4.72
CA GLU A 126 -7.77 25.56 3.37
C GLU A 126 -9.13 25.42 2.68
N LEU A 127 -9.78 24.26 2.81
CA LEU A 127 -11.12 23.99 2.30
C LEU A 127 -12.16 24.92 2.93
N ALA A 128 -12.01 25.30 4.21
CA ALA A 128 -12.88 26.27 4.87
C ALA A 128 -12.82 27.67 4.22
N LYS A 129 -11.75 28.00 3.49
CA LYS A 129 -11.65 29.25 2.72
C LYS A 129 -12.44 29.20 1.41
N PHE A 130 -12.74 28.00 0.91
CA PHE A 130 -13.67 27.82 -0.20
C PHE A 130 -15.10 27.89 0.32
N ALA A 131 -15.65 29.09 0.35
CA ALA A 131 -16.92 29.36 1.00
C ALA A 131 -18.10 28.96 0.12
N VAL A 132 -19.04 28.19 0.66
CA VAL A 132 -20.37 27.98 0.07
C VAL A 132 -21.33 28.95 0.75
N SER A 133 -21.59 30.09 0.13
CA SER A 133 -22.43 31.16 0.70
C SER A 133 -23.93 30.90 0.52
N ARG A 134 -24.30 30.05 -0.45
CA ARG A 134 -25.69 29.65 -0.68
C ARG A 134 -25.74 28.20 -1.15
N SER A 135 -26.64 27.43 -0.55
CA SER A 135 -27.03 26.09 -0.99
C SER A 135 -28.55 25.96 -1.01
N ARG A 136 -29.12 25.60 -2.16
CA ARG A 136 -30.54 25.30 -2.29
C ARG A 136 -30.75 24.06 -3.14
N LEU A 137 -31.71 23.24 -2.74
CA LEU A 137 -32.24 22.20 -3.59
C LEU A 137 -33.59 22.69 -4.12
N LEU A 138 -33.69 22.83 -5.43
CA LEU A 138 -34.90 23.23 -6.13
C LEU A 138 -35.46 22.00 -6.85
N GLU A 139 -36.79 21.91 -6.92
CA GLU A 139 -37.47 20.95 -7.78
C GLU A 139 -37.91 21.65 -9.06
N GLN A 140 -37.37 21.22 -10.18
CA GLN A 140 -37.90 21.59 -11.48
C GLN A 140 -38.99 20.59 -11.87
N GLN A 141 -40.15 21.12 -12.26
CA GLN A 141 -41.30 20.30 -12.67
C GLN A 141 -40.88 19.27 -13.74
N ALA A 142 -41.44 18.07 -13.62
CA ALA A 142 -41.16 17.02 -14.57
C ALA A 142 -41.67 17.42 -15.97
N ASP A 143 -40.83 17.28 -16.99
CA ASP A 143 -41.23 17.54 -18.38
C ASP A 143 -42.40 16.63 -18.79
N LYS A 144 -43.13 17.00 -19.85
CA LYS A 144 -44.32 16.28 -20.37
C LYS A 144 -44.15 14.76 -20.54
N TYR A 145 -42.92 14.27 -20.64
CA TYR A 145 -42.56 12.86 -20.86
C TYR A 145 -41.95 12.15 -19.64
N SER A 146 -41.82 12.83 -18.50
CA SER A 146 -41.24 12.28 -17.26
C SER A 146 -42.19 12.54 -16.09
N LYS A 147 -42.36 11.55 -15.20
CA LYS A 147 -43.09 11.74 -13.94
C LYS A 147 -42.16 12.08 -12.76
N ILE A 148 -40.85 12.10 -13.00
CA ILE A 148 -39.82 12.34 -11.97
C ILE A 148 -39.36 13.79 -12.12
N ALA A 149 -39.53 14.58 -11.06
CA ALA A 149 -39.02 15.95 -10.99
C ALA A 149 -37.50 15.95 -11.14
N GLN A 150 -36.96 16.97 -11.80
CA GLN A 150 -35.52 17.14 -11.91
C GLN A 150 -35.02 17.91 -10.67
N PRO A 151 -34.22 17.29 -9.80
CA PRO A 151 -33.52 18.03 -8.75
C PRO A 151 -32.53 19.01 -9.38
N VAL A 152 -32.51 20.23 -8.88
CA VAL A 152 -31.54 21.27 -9.25
C VAL A 152 -30.84 21.73 -7.98
N ILE A 153 -29.53 21.53 -7.93
CA ILE A 153 -28.68 22.02 -6.84
C ILE A 153 -28.19 23.41 -7.24
N GLU A 154 -28.65 24.44 -6.55
CA GLU A 154 -28.15 25.81 -6.71
C GLU A 154 -27.09 26.09 -5.65
N LEU A 155 -25.88 26.42 -6.10
CA LEU A 155 -24.75 26.79 -5.22
C LEU A 155 -24.21 28.15 -5.60
N THR A 156 -23.95 28.98 -4.59
CA THR A 156 -23.06 30.14 -4.74
C THR A 156 -21.81 29.86 -3.92
N VAL A 157 -20.67 29.93 -4.58
CA VAL A 157 -19.36 29.65 -3.98
C VAL A 157 -18.39 30.81 -4.18
N GLN A 158 -17.39 30.90 -3.31
CA GLN A 158 -16.25 31.78 -3.45
C GLN A 158 -14.96 31.01 -3.20
N ASN A 159 -13.99 31.12 -4.10
CA ASN A 159 -12.67 30.57 -3.89
C ASN A 159 -11.82 31.52 -3.05
N GLY A 160 -11.84 31.37 -1.72
CA GLY A 160 -10.94 32.11 -0.82
C GLY A 160 -9.54 31.49 -0.67
N THR A 161 -9.21 30.44 -1.42
CA THR A 161 -7.87 29.84 -1.38
C THR A 161 -6.88 30.65 -2.22
N SER A 162 -5.58 30.41 -2.04
CA SER A 162 -4.51 31.03 -2.85
C SER A 162 -4.29 30.35 -4.21
N HIS A 163 -5.15 29.42 -4.61
CA HIS A 163 -4.94 28.57 -5.79
C HIS A 163 -6.14 28.60 -6.73
N PRO A 164 -5.92 28.54 -8.06
CA PRO A 164 -7.00 28.27 -9.00
C PRO A 164 -7.56 26.86 -8.79
N VAL A 165 -8.88 26.73 -8.86
CA VAL A 165 -9.60 25.45 -8.67
C VAL A 165 -10.22 25.01 -9.99
N SER A 166 -9.96 23.78 -10.42
CA SER A 166 -10.57 23.19 -11.62
C SER A 166 -11.78 22.32 -11.31
N ARG A 167 -11.82 21.72 -10.13
CA ARG A 167 -12.91 20.84 -9.70
C ARG A 167 -13.09 20.90 -8.20
N ALA A 168 -14.34 20.93 -7.78
CA ALA A 168 -14.71 20.90 -6.37
C ALA A 168 -15.57 19.68 -6.04
N TYR A 169 -15.29 19.06 -4.89
CA TYR A 169 -15.96 17.88 -4.39
C TYR A 169 -16.73 18.22 -3.11
N PHE A 170 -17.99 17.81 -3.08
CA PHE A 170 -18.97 18.25 -2.12
C PHE A 170 -19.70 17.07 -1.49
N LYS A 171 -20.03 17.20 -0.21
CA LYS A 171 -20.99 16.34 0.49
C LYS A 171 -22.27 17.15 0.72
N GLY A 172 -23.35 16.75 0.07
CA GLY A 172 -24.67 17.32 0.28
C GLY A 172 -25.41 16.59 1.39
N THR A 173 -26.00 17.33 2.34
CA THR A 173 -26.79 16.77 3.44
C THR A 173 -28.15 17.46 3.50
N ILE A 174 -29.22 16.68 3.62
CA ILE A 174 -30.57 17.18 3.85
C ILE A 174 -31.03 16.69 5.21
N ALA A 175 -31.23 17.60 6.14
CA ALA A 175 -31.60 17.28 7.52
C ALA A 175 -32.63 18.26 8.06
N SER A 176 -33.50 17.78 8.94
CA SER A 176 -34.32 18.68 9.76
C SER A 176 -33.63 18.95 11.10
N PRO A 177 -33.74 20.16 11.68
CA PRO A 177 -33.09 20.50 12.96
C PRO A 177 -33.45 19.56 14.12
N GLU A 178 -34.64 18.99 14.12
CA GLU A 178 -35.18 18.13 15.17
C GLU A 178 -34.79 16.64 15.06
N ARG A 179 -33.98 16.25 14.08
CA ARG A 179 -33.56 14.84 13.88
C ARG A 179 -32.04 14.70 13.85
N ALA A 180 -31.54 13.67 14.54
CA ALA A 180 -30.13 13.30 14.51
C ALA A 180 -29.70 12.60 13.21
N VAL A 181 -30.63 11.90 12.55
CA VAL A 181 -30.36 11.17 11.30
C VAL A 181 -30.86 12.01 10.12
N PRO A 182 -29.98 12.39 9.16
CA PRO A 182 -30.38 13.14 7.98
C PRO A 182 -31.31 12.32 7.07
N TRP A 183 -32.15 13.01 6.30
CA TRP A 183 -33.00 12.40 5.27
C TRP A 183 -32.18 11.90 4.08
N PHE A 184 -31.08 12.59 3.79
CA PHE A 184 -30.26 12.31 2.64
C PHE A 184 -28.82 12.76 2.88
N VAL A 185 -27.86 11.93 2.47
CA VAL A 185 -26.44 12.27 2.38
C VAL A 185 -25.89 11.64 1.12
N ASP A 186 -25.25 12.44 0.26
CA ASP A 186 -24.54 11.92 -0.91
C ASP A 186 -23.39 12.85 -1.31
N ALA A 187 -22.39 12.27 -1.94
CA ALA A 187 -21.26 13.01 -2.48
C ALA A 187 -21.51 13.35 -3.95
N PHE A 188 -21.07 14.53 -4.37
CA PHE A 188 -21.08 14.95 -5.76
C PHE A 188 -19.87 15.85 -6.03
N ASN A 189 -19.55 16.07 -7.30
CA ASN A 189 -18.47 16.98 -7.68
C ASN A 189 -18.89 17.79 -8.89
N TYR A 190 -18.18 18.89 -9.11
CA TYR A 190 -18.38 19.76 -10.25
C TYR A 190 -17.04 20.18 -10.85
N GLU A 191 -16.88 19.89 -12.14
CA GLU A 191 -15.78 20.38 -12.95
C GLU A 191 -16.11 21.78 -13.47
N ILE A 192 -15.26 22.74 -13.12
CA ILE A 192 -15.49 24.16 -13.35
C ILE A 192 -14.89 24.50 -14.71
N SER A 193 -15.73 24.78 -15.70
CA SER A 193 -15.27 25.17 -17.03
C SER A 193 -14.45 26.46 -16.95
N GLY A 194 -13.17 26.40 -17.32
CA GLY A 194 -12.23 27.53 -17.20
C GLY A 194 -11.59 27.69 -15.80
N GLY A 195 -12.02 26.88 -14.82
CA GLY A 195 -11.58 26.99 -13.42
C GLY A 195 -12.27 28.13 -12.67
N LEU A 196 -11.92 28.27 -11.39
CA LEU A 196 -12.33 29.36 -10.51
C LEU A 196 -11.07 29.96 -9.87
N GLU A 197 -10.74 31.20 -10.20
CA GLU A 197 -9.53 31.87 -9.74
C GLU A 197 -9.60 32.25 -8.26
N SER A 198 -8.44 32.55 -7.67
CA SER A 198 -8.37 33.02 -6.28
C SER A 198 -9.17 34.33 -6.11
N GLY A 199 -10.06 34.35 -5.12
CA GLY A 199 -10.98 35.46 -4.81
C GLY A 199 -12.28 35.46 -5.60
N GLU A 200 -12.40 34.65 -6.65
CA GLU A 200 -13.55 34.65 -7.55
C GLU A 200 -14.78 33.99 -6.91
N SER A 201 -15.97 34.49 -7.26
CA SER A 201 -17.25 33.89 -6.89
C SER A 201 -18.02 33.42 -8.11
N ALA A 202 -18.72 32.29 -7.98
CA ALA A 202 -19.57 31.76 -9.03
C ALA A 202 -20.90 31.26 -8.47
N THR A 203 -21.94 31.26 -9.30
CA THR A 203 -23.22 30.60 -9.02
C THR A 203 -23.49 29.53 -10.06
N TRP A 204 -23.80 28.32 -9.60
CA TRP A 204 -24.03 27.16 -10.46
C TRP A 204 -25.40 26.57 -10.21
N GLN A 205 -26.01 26.06 -11.27
CA GLN A 205 -27.18 25.19 -11.22
C GLN A 205 -26.77 23.82 -11.73
N LEU A 206 -26.63 22.88 -10.80
CA LEU A 206 -26.19 21.52 -11.09
C LEU A 206 -27.40 20.61 -11.22
N LEU A 207 -27.39 19.75 -12.23
CA LEU A 207 -28.48 18.82 -12.54
C LEU A 207 -28.02 17.40 -12.22
N PRO A 208 -28.07 16.96 -10.96
CA PRO A 208 -27.72 15.59 -10.61
C PRO A 208 -28.68 14.61 -11.29
N ASN A 209 -28.25 13.35 -11.41
CA ASN A 209 -29.04 12.32 -12.08
C ASN A 209 -30.38 12.08 -11.35
N LYS A 210 -31.48 12.45 -11.99
CA LYS A 210 -32.85 12.25 -11.48
C LYS A 210 -33.27 10.78 -11.34
N PHE A 211 -32.59 9.85 -12.02
CA PHE A 211 -32.88 8.41 -11.85
C PHE A 211 -32.08 7.80 -10.68
N GLY A 212 -31.09 8.52 -10.16
CA GLY A 212 -30.29 8.14 -9.00
C GLY A 212 -30.93 8.50 -7.66
N LYS A 213 -30.12 8.57 -6.61
CA LYS A 213 -30.59 8.91 -5.26
C LYS A 213 -31.19 10.32 -5.20
N TRP A 214 -30.64 11.27 -5.96
CA TRP A 214 -31.07 12.67 -5.97
C TRP A 214 -32.50 12.89 -6.47
N GLY A 215 -33.02 12.07 -7.38
CA GLY A 215 -34.42 12.17 -7.81
C GLY A 215 -35.40 11.35 -6.96
N LYS A 216 -34.93 10.76 -5.86
CA LYS A 216 -35.71 9.97 -4.90
C LYS A 216 -35.63 10.56 -3.48
N ILE A 217 -35.32 11.84 -3.38
CA ILE A 217 -35.23 12.53 -2.09
C ILE A 217 -36.63 12.64 -1.52
N GLU A 218 -36.82 12.05 -0.33
CA GLU A 218 -38.06 12.18 0.45
C GLU A 218 -37.71 12.97 1.71
N ALA A 219 -37.89 14.29 1.65
CA ALA A 219 -37.63 15.20 2.77
C ALA A 219 -38.81 16.17 2.96
N PRO A 220 -39.15 16.53 4.22
CA PRO A 220 -40.21 17.50 4.48
C PRO A 220 -39.79 18.91 4.04
N ALA A 221 -40.76 19.80 3.79
CA ALA A 221 -40.51 21.18 3.32
C ALA A 221 -39.65 22.03 4.28
N GLY A 222 -39.58 21.66 5.57
CA GLY A 222 -38.72 22.31 6.56
C GLY A 222 -37.29 21.78 6.62
N ALA A 223 -36.93 20.78 5.80
CA ALA A 223 -35.57 20.24 5.78
C ALA A 223 -34.60 21.23 5.13
N ILE A 224 -33.39 21.30 5.68
CA ILE A 224 -32.34 22.22 5.26
C ILE A 224 -31.32 21.44 4.43
N PHE A 225 -30.96 21.99 3.27
CA PHE A 225 -29.87 21.47 2.44
C PHE A 225 -28.57 22.22 2.74
N THR A 226 -27.59 21.51 3.29
CA THR A 226 -26.23 22.01 3.53
C THR A 226 -25.24 21.32 2.61
N VAL A 227 -24.16 22.02 2.28
CA VAL A 227 -23.10 21.53 1.41
C VAL A 227 -21.76 21.80 2.05
N GLU A 228 -20.97 20.75 2.18
CA GLU A 228 -19.60 20.81 2.69
C GLU A 228 -18.63 20.47 1.57
N VAL A 229 -17.62 21.31 1.36
CA VAL A 229 -16.47 21.00 0.49
C VAL A 229 -15.53 20.07 1.25
N TYR A 230 -15.16 18.95 0.62
CA TYR A 230 -14.21 18.00 1.21
C TYR A 230 -12.94 17.82 0.38
N ARG A 231 -12.94 18.26 -0.88
CA ARG A 231 -11.75 18.24 -1.74
C ARG A 231 -11.81 19.27 -2.86
N LEU A 232 -10.66 19.82 -3.22
CA LEU A 232 -10.46 20.71 -4.37
C LEU A 232 -9.28 20.21 -5.20
N ASP A 233 -9.46 20.17 -6.52
CA ASP A 233 -8.41 19.86 -7.48
C ASP A 233 -7.95 21.11 -8.23
N GLY A 234 -6.66 21.17 -8.53
CA GLY A 234 -6.03 22.27 -9.26
C GLY A 234 -6.14 22.09 -10.78
N PRO A 235 -5.59 23.04 -11.57
CA PRO A 235 -5.67 23.00 -13.03
C PRO A 235 -5.02 21.77 -13.67
N ASP A 236 -4.10 21.10 -12.97
CA ASP A 236 -3.46 19.86 -13.41
C ASP A 236 -4.28 18.59 -13.10
N GLY A 237 -5.48 18.76 -12.52
CA GLY A 237 -6.36 17.66 -12.11
C GLY A 237 -5.91 16.90 -10.87
N LYS A 238 -4.88 17.38 -10.15
CA LYS A 238 -4.43 16.80 -8.89
C LYS A 238 -5.09 17.49 -7.72
N ALA A 239 -5.24 16.75 -6.62
CA ALA A 239 -5.76 17.30 -5.37
C ALA A 239 -4.83 18.39 -4.84
N LEU A 240 -5.37 19.59 -4.66
CA LEU A 240 -4.75 20.68 -3.90
C LEU A 240 -4.96 20.44 -2.40
N PHE A 241 -6.21 20.14 -2.04
CA PHE A 241 -6.64 19.93 -0.68
C PHE A 241 -7.64 18.77 -0.64
N ASP A 242 -7.43 17.80 0.23
CA ASP A 242 -8.31 16.64 0.42
C ASP A 242 -8.44 16.33 1.92
N ALA A 243 -9.64 16.53 2.47
CA ALA A 243 -9.95 16.28 3.87
C ALA A 243 -10.34 14.81 4.16
N GLY A 244 -10.29 13.92 3.16
CA GLY A 244 -10.66 12.52 3.31
C GLY A 244 -9.77 11.73 4.27
N GLY A 245 -8.54 12.19 4.52
CA GLY A 245 -7.63 11.56 5.48
C GLY A 245 -7.28 10.11 5.13
N LEU A 246 -7.06 9.29 6.17
CA LEU A 246 -6.90 7.86 6.01
C LEU A 246 -8.26 7.17 6.00
N SER A 247 -8.45 6.26 5.06
CA SER A 247 -9.53 5.27 5.12
C SER A 247 -9.34 4.33 6.31
N GLU A 248 -10.39 3.61 6.70
CA GLU A 248 -10.32 2.63 7.79
C GLU A 248 -9.24 1.57 7.56
N SER A 249 -9.08 1.10 6.32
CA SER A 249 -8.05 0.13 5.96
C SER A 249 -6.64 0.72 6.05
N GLU A 250 -6.45 1.97 5.64
CA GLU A 250 -5.18 2.69 5.76
C GLU A 250 -4.82 2.96 7.22
N GLN A 251 -5.80 3.31 8.06
CA GLN A 251 -5.58 3.48 9.50
C GLN A 251 -5.19 2.16 10.16
N ALA A 252 -5.92 1.07 9.89
CA ALA A 252 -5.58 -0.25 10.39
C ALA A 252 -4.19 -0.70 9.93
N ARG A 253 -3.82 -0.36 8.68
CA ARG A 253 -2.50 -0.63 8.12
C ARG A 253 -1.41 0.15 8.84
N LEU A 254 -1.63 1.45 9.09
CA LEU A 254 -0.71 2.30 9.86
C LEU A 254 -0.50 1.71 11.26
N ASP A 255 -1.57 1.37 11.97
CA ASP A 255 -1.51 0.81 13.33
C ASP A 255 -0.71 -0.50 13.35
N ALA A 256 -0.98 -1.40 12.40
CA ALA A 256 -0.26 -2.67 12.28
C ALA A 256 1.24 -2.46 12.02
N LEU A 257 1.60 -1.55 11.12
CA LEU A 257 2.99 -1.25 10.80
C LEU A 257 3.72 -0.59 11.98
N GLN A 258 3.06 0.30 12.71
CA GLN A 258 3.63 0.92 13.91
C GLN A 258 3.85 -0.09 15.03
N ASN A 259 2.92 -1.02 15.23
CA ASN A 259 3.09 -2.09 16.21
C ASN A 259 4.26 -3.01 15.86
N GLN A 260 4.51 -3.24 14.57
CA GLN A 260 5.57 -4.14 14.11
C GLN A 260 6.95 -3.47 13.96
N TYR A 261 6.99 -2.21 13.55
CA TYR A 261 8.24 -1.51 13.13
C TYR A 261 8.41 -0.11 13.73
N GLY A 262 7.46 0.38 14.52
CA GLY A 262 7.52 1.70 15.15
C GLY A 262 8.69 1.83 16.14
N PRO A 263 9.10 3.08 16.47
CA PRO A 263 10.03 3.29 17.56
C PRO A 263 9.37 2.86 18.88
N THR A 264 10.06 2.00 19.63
CA THR A 264 9.81 1.75 21.06
C THR A 264 10.07 3.00 21.88
#